data_AF-A0A2A2KAY6-F1
#
_entry.id   AF-A0A2A2KAY6-F1
#
_cell.length_a   1.000
_cell.length_b   1.000
_cell.length_c   1.000
_cell.angle_alpha   90.00
_cell.angle_beta   90.00
_cell.angle_gamma   90.00
#
_symmetry.space_group_name_H-M   'P 1'
#
loop_
_entity.id
_entity.type
_entity.pdbx_description
1 polymer ?
#
loop_
_entity_poly.entity_id
_entity_poly.type
_entity_poly.pdbx_seq_one_letter_code
_entity_poly.pdbx_strand_id
1 'polypeptide(L)'
;MNYDFPTAVNTSRLVQIVCVILQLLLVYSESASLSFTAFMFYSLLLGCNLVHILRRWYGSIDGRYDLKQLMREPQMTVKVQYAVALFTGILLGVITFYCVSLNNGLVHTLFSLSTIAQVLGAIGVLLLEVYEVNVKNA
;
A
#
# COMPACT_ATOMS: atom_id res chain seq x y z
N MET A 1 -23.75 8.83 -5.96
CA MET A 1 -23.51 8.03 -4.75
C MET A 1 -23.13 8.98 -3.62
N ASN A 2 -23.89 9.00 -2.52
CA ASN A 2 -23.48 9.70 -1.29
C ASN A 2 -22.63 8.74 -0.46
N TYR A 3 -21.31 8.74 -0.68
CA TYR A 3 -20.36 8.05 0.20
C TYR A 3 -19.54 9.10 0.95
N ASP A 4 -19.15 8.76 2.19
CA ASP A 4 -18.24 9.59 2.97
C ASP A 4 -16.78 9.26 2.61
N PHE A 5 -16.09 10.20 1.96
CA PHE A 5 -14.74 9.99 1.45
C PHE A 5 -13.72 9.65 2.55
N PRO A 6 -13.64 10.41 3.66
CA PRO A 6 -12.75 10.08 4.78
C PRO A 6 -12.97 8.66 5.31
N THR A 7 -14.22 8.26 5.50
CA THR A 7 -14.55 6.90 5.94
C THR A 7 -14.10 5.84 4.93
N ALA A 8 -14.42 6.02 3.64
CA ALA A 8 -14.03 5.06 2.59
C ALA A 8 -12.51 4.88 2.50
N VAL A 9 -11.74 5.98 2.54
CA VAL A 9 -10.27 5.95 2.50
C VAL A 9 -9.70 5.31 3.76
N ASN A 10 -10.19 5.67 4.94
CA ASN A 10 -9.68 5.13 6.20
C ASN A 10 -10.00 3.64 6.35
N THR A 11 -11.19 3.19 5.94
CA THR A 11 -11.54 1.76 5.93
C THR A 11 -10.67 1.00 4.93
N SER A 12 -10.44 1.54 3.72
CA SER A 12 -9.56 0.88 2.73
C SER A 12 -8.12 0.76 3.24
N ARG A 13 -7.57 1.83 3.84
CA ARG A 13 -6.22 1.80 4.45
C ARG A 13 -6.13 0.82 5.62
N LEU A 14 -7.18 0.70 6.43
CA LEU A 14 -7.24 -0.29 7.51
C LEU A 14 -7.21 -1.72 6.96
N VAL A 15 -7.97 -2.01 5.91
CA VAL A 15 -7.93 -3.33 5.23
C VAL A 15 -6.53 -3.62 4.71
N GLN A 16 -5.87 -2.64 4.08
CA GLN A 16 -4.48 -2.78 3.64
C GLN A 16 -3.51 -3.09 4.79
N ILE A 17 -3.66 -2.42 5.94
CA ILE A 17 -2.85 -2.70 7.15
C ILE A 17 -3.03 -4.15 7.59
N VAL A 18 -4.28 -4.62 7.67
CA VAL A 18 -4.58 -6.01 8.04
C VAL A 18 -3.95 -6.99 7.05
N CYS A 19 -4.02 -6.71 5.75
CA CYS A 19 -3.36 -7.52 4.72
C CYS A 19 -1.84 -7.61 4.93
N VAL A 20 -1.17 -6.48 5.18
CA VAL A 20 0.29 -6.48 5.39
C VAL A 20 0.69 -7.16 6.70
N ILE A 21 -0.10 -7.02 7.77
CA ILE A 21 0.12 -7.77 9.02
C ILE A 21 -0.01 -9.28 8.75
N LEU A 22 -1.03 -9.71 8.01
CA LEU A 22 -1.19 -11.11 7.63
C LEU A 22 0.00 -11.60 6.79
N GLN A 23 0.48 -10.81 5.83
CA GLN A 23 1.68 -11.13 5.05
C GLN A 23 2.91 -11.35 5.94
N LEU A 24 3.14 -10.47 6.92
CA LEU A 24 4.25 -10.62 7.88
C LEU A 24 4.13 -11.92 8.70
N LEU A 25 2.92 -12.25 9.16
CA LEU A 25 2.68 -13.49 9.89
C LEU A 25 2.94 -14.73 9.02
N LEU A 26 2.55 -14.69 7.74
CA LEU A 26 2.78 -15.77 6.79
C LEU A 26 4.28 -15.96 6.49
N VAL A 27 5.02 -14.86 6.27
CA VAL A 27 6.49 -14.92 6.13
C VAL A 27 7.16 -15.45 7.39
N TYR A 28 6.70 -15.03 8.57
CA TYR A 28 7.20 -15.54 9.85
C TYR A 28 6.91 -17.03 10.04
N SER A 29 5.72 -17.50 9.63
CA SER A 29 5.34 -18.91 9.71
C SER A 29 6.26 -19.83 8.89
N GLU A 30 6.86 -19.30 7.82
CA GLU A 30 7.82 -20.01 6.98
C GLU A 30 9.29 -19.66 7.26
N SER A 31 9.58 -18.92 8.33
CA SER A 31 10.93 -18.47 8.66
C SER A 31 11.95 -19.62 8.75
N ALA A 32 11.54 -20.81 9.20
CA ALA A 32 12.40 -21.99 9.28
C ALA A 32 12.77 -22.59 7.91
N SER A 33 11.96 -22.34 6.87
CA SER A 33 12.18 -22.83 5.51
C SER A 33 12.84 -21.79 4.60
N LEU A 34 12.91 -20.54 5.03
CA LEU A 34 13.55 -19.45 4.30
C LEU A 34 15.01 -19.31 4.70
N SER A 35 15.84 -18.86 3.75
CA SER A 35 17.19 -18.38 4.11
C SER A 35 17.07 -17.10 4.95
N PHE A 36 18.05 -16.87 5.82
CA PHE A 36 18.10 -15.64 6.63
C PHE A 36 18.00 -14.38 5.76
N THR A 37 18.72 -14.34 4.64
CA THR A 37 18.69 -13.21 3.70
C THR A 37 17.30 -12.99 3.09
N ALA A 38 16.62 -14.05 2.65
CA ALA A 38 15.28 -13.94 2.10
C ALA A 38 14.28 -13.47 3.16
N PHE A 39 14.34 -14.06 4.36
CA PHE A 39 13.48 -13.66 5.49
C PHE A 39 13.65 -12.18 5.85
N MET A 40 14.89 -11.70 5.93
CA MET A 40 15.18 -10.30 6.23
C MET A 40 14.70 -9.36 5.12
N PHE A 41 14.95 -9.72 3.85
CA PHE A 41 14.52 -8.92 2.71
C PHE A 41 12.99 -8.82 2.63
N TYR A 42 12.27 -9.94 2.77
CA TYR A 42 10.81 -9.96 2.78
C TYR A 42 10.24 -9.17 3.95
N SER A 43 10.78 -9.37 5.15
CA SER A 43 10.33 -8.67 6.36
C SER A 43 10.55 -7.16 6.26
N LEU A 44 11.68 -6.72 5.67
CA LEU A 44 11.96 -5.31 5.44
C LEU A 44 10.99 -4.70 4.44
N LEU A 45 10.76 -5.37 3.30
CA LEU A 45 9.85 -4.90 2.27
C LEU A 45 8.42 -4.70 2.80
N LEU A 46 7.92 -5.71 3.52
CA LEU A 46 6.61 -5.67 4.18
C LEU A 46 6.56 -4.63 5.30
N GLY A 47 7.62 -4.52 6.10
CA GLY A 47 7.75 -3.53 7.17
C GLY A 47 7.70 -2.09 6.63
N CYS A 48 8.43 -1.80 5.54
CA CYS A 48 8.38 -0.52 4.86
C CYS A 48 6.96 -0.20 4.35
N ASN A 49 6.27 -1.18 3.76
CA ASN A 49 4.89 -1.00 3.29
C ASN A 49 3.94 -0.73 4.47
N LEU A 50 4.06 -1.50 5.55
CA LEU A 50 3.26 -1.33 6.75
C LEU A 50 3.45 0.06 7.37
N VAL A 51 4.70 0.50 7.57
CA VAL A 51 5.01 1.83 8.12
C VAL A 51 4.45 2.94 7.22
N HIS A 52 4.58 2.79 5.89
CA HIS A 52 4.03 3.75 4.93
C HIS A 52 2.51 3.89 5.09
N ILE A 53 1.77 2.77 5.08
CA ILE A 53 0.30 2.79 5.19
C ILE A 53 -0.14 3.27 6.58
N LEU A 54 0.52 2.82 7.65
CA LEU A 54 0.22 3.24 9.03
C LEU A 54 0.40 4.74 9.21
N ARG A 55 1.49 5.33 8.69
CA ARG A 55 1.71 6.77 8.75
C ARG A 55 0.59 7.54 8.06
N ARG A 56 0.15 7.10 6.88
CA ARG A 56 -0.95 7.74 6.14
C ARG A 56 -2.30 7.54 6.84
N TRP A 57 -2.54 6.39 7.46
CA TRP A 57 -3.77 6.10 8.20
C TRP A 57 -3.85 6.86 9.52
N TYR A 58 -2.83 6.75 10.38
CA TYR A 58 -2.77 7.43 11.68
C TYR A 58 -2.80 8.95 11.54
N GLY A 59 -2.03 9.48 10.57
CA GLY A 59 -2.02 10.92 10.27
C GLY A 59 -3.26 11.41 9.52
N SER A 60 -4.20 10.54 9.17
CA SER A 60 -5.36 10.85 8.32
C SER A 60 -4.97 11.68 7.08
N ILE A 61 -3.84 11.32 6.45
CA ILE A 61 -3.22 12.11 5.38
C ILE A 61 -4.14 12.12 4.16
N ASP A 62 -4.56 13.31 3.72
CA ASP A 62 -5.43 13.50 2.57
C ASP A 62 -4.62 13.44 1.26
N GLY A 63 -4.75 12.34 0.50
CA GLY A 63 -4.05 12.20 -0.77
C GLY A 63 -4.57 13.12 -1.88
N ARG A 64 -5.75 13.74 -1.71
CA ARG A 64 -6.23 14.76 -2.66
C ARG A 64 -5.32 16.00 -2.64
N TYR A 65 -4.76 16.34 -1.47
CA TYR A 65 -3.79 17.42 -1.37
C TYR A 65 -2.50 17.09 -2.12
N ASP A 66 -1.96 15.89 -1.89
CA ASP A 66 -0.76 15.40 -2.58
C ASP A 66 -0.96 15.38 -4.11
N LEU A 67 -2.14 14.96 -4.57
CA LEU A 67 -2.46 14.90 -6.00
C LEU A 67 -2.54 16.30 -6.63
N LYS A 68 -3.17 17.26 -5.95
CA LYS A 68 -3.22 18.65 -6.42
C LYS A 68 -1.83 19.28 -6.46
N GLN A 69 -1.02 19.04 -5.43
CA GLN A 69 0.38 19.46 -5.37
C GLN A 69 1.19 18.87 -6.53
N LEU A 70 1.05 17.56 -6.78
CA LEU A 70 1.73 16.89 -7.89
C LEU A 70 1.42 17.52 -9.26
N MET A 71 0.17 17.94 -9.47
CA MET A 71 -0.27 18.60 -10.71
C MET A 71 0.19 20.07 -10.81
N ARG A 72 0.20 20.79 -9.68
CA ARG A 72 0.41 22.25 -9.64
C ARG A 72 1.87 22.66 -9.53
N GLU A 73 2.66 21.94 -8.75
CA GLU A 73 4.02 22.35 -8.44
C GLU A 73 4.87 22.42 -9.72
N PRO A 74 5.72 23.44 -9.92
CA PRO A 74 6.58 23.51 -11.11
C PRO A 74 7.89 22.73 -10.92
N GLN A 75 8.37 22.61 -9.68
CA GLN A 75 9.67 22.04 -9.37
C GLN A 75 9.65 20.51 -9.34
N MET A 76 10.48 19.87 -10.17
CA MET A 76 10.49 18.41 -10.32
C MET A 76 10.84 17.67 -9.01
N THR A 77 11.78 18.20 -8.21
CA THR A 77 12.19 17.56 -6.96
C THR A 77 11.04 17.42 -5.97
N VAL A 78 10.20 18.46 -5.87
CA VAL A 78 9.02 18.48 -5.01
C VAL A 78 7.91 17.58 -5.57
N LYS A 79 7.70 17.58 -6.90
CA LYS A 79 6.76 16.64 -7.56
C LYS A 79 7.06 15.20 -7.24
N VAL A 80 8.33 14.80 -7.32
CA VAL A 80 8.73 13.41 -7.06
C VAL A 80 8.40 13.01 -5.62
N GLN A 81 8.52 13.91 -4.64
CA GLN A 81 8.15 13.61 -3.26
C GLN A 81 6.66 13.30 -3.12
N TYR A 82 5.78 14.08 -3.75
CA TYR A 82 4.34 13.82 -3.76
C TYR A 82 3.97 12.56 -4.54
N ALA A 83 4.63 12.31 -5.68
CA ALA A 83 4.44 11.08 -6.44
C ALA A 83 4.84 9.85 -5.61
N VAL A 84 6.01 9.88 -4.96
CA VAL A 84 6.44 8.81 -4.06
C VAL A 84 5.42 8.62 -2.94
N ALA A 85 4.94 9.69 -2.31
CA ALA A 85 3.94 9.58 -1.25
C ALA A 85 2.66 8.86 -1.72
N LEU A 86 2.18 9.12 -2.94
CA LEU A 86 0.96 8.52 -3.50
C LEU A 86 1.17 7.08 -4.00
N PHE A 87 2.27 6.81 -4.71
CA PHE A 87 2.48 5.54 -5.41
C PHE A 87 3.23 4.49 -4.61
N THR A 88 3.89 4.85 -3.50
CA THR A 88 4.71 3.91 -2.71
C THR A 88 3.93 2.68 -2.26
N GLY A 89 2.71 2.82 -1.74
CA GLY A 89 1.90 1.67 -1.31
C GLY A 89 1.57 0.67 -2.43
N ILE A 90 1.40 1.17 -3.67
CA ILE A 90 1.17 0.34 -4.85
C ILE A 90 2.48 -0.32 -5.29
N LEU A 91 3.55 0.47 -5.42
CA LEU A 91 4.86 -0.03 -5.86
C LEU A 91 5.40 -1.10 -4.91
N LEU A 92 5.36 -0.87 -3.60
CA LEU A 92 5.80 -1.85 -2.60
C LEU A 92 4.93 -3.12 -2.64
N GLY A 93 3.62 -2.99 -2.82
CA GLY A 93 2.72 -4.14 -2.97
C GLY A 93 3.02 -4.97 -4.21
N VAL A 94 3.26 -4.32 -5.36
CA VAL A 94 3.62 -5.00 -6.62
C VAL A 94 4.98 -5.67 -6.52
N ILE A 95 6.00 -4.98 -5.96
CA ILE A 95 7.32 -5.57 -5.73
C ILE A 95 7.19 -6.79 -4.81
N THR A 96 6.38 -6.69 -3.75
CA THR A 96 6.13 -7.79 -2.82
C THR A 96 5.55 -9.01 -3.54
N PHE A 97 4.57 -8.80 -4.42
CA PHE A 97 3.93 -9.88 -5.17
C PHE A 97 4.91 -10.68 -6.04
N TYR A 98 5.85 -10.00 -6.69
CA TYR A 98 6.82 -10.65 -7.58
C TYR A 98 8.06 -11.20 -6.85
N CYS A 99 8.49 -10.54 -5.77
CA CYS A 99 9.75 -10.90 -5.10
C CYS A 99 9.58 -11.92 -3.97
N VAL A 100 8.41 -12.01 -3.34
CA VAL A 100 8.21 -12.92 -2.21
C VAL A 100 7.75 -14.29 -2.70
N SER A 101 8.65 -15.26 -2.60
CA SER A 101 8.34 -16.68 -2.85
C SER A 101 8.35 -17.44 -1.52
N LEU A 102 7.26 -18.15 -1.26
CA LEU A 102 7.06 -19.00 -0.09
C LEU A 102 6.96 -20.46 -0.55
N ASN A 103 7.49 -21.39 0.24
CA ASN A 103 7.65 -22.80 -0.10
C ASN A 103 6.35 -23.61 0.09
N ASN A 104 5.51 -23.27 1.09
CA ASN A 104 4.25 -23.96 1.32
C ASN A 104 3.17 -23.37 0.40
N GLY A 105 2.57 -24.22 -0.44
CA GLY A 105 1.57 -23.79 -1.42
C GLY A 105 0.34 -23.08 -0.82
N LEU A 106 -0.12 -23.49 0.37
CA LEU A 106 -1.25 -22.84 1.04
C LEU A 106 -0.85 -21.47 1.57
N VAL A 107 0.30 -21.37 2.26
CA VAL A 107 0.82 -20.11 2.80
C VAL A 107 1.10 -19.13 1.66
N HIS A 108 1.71 -19.61 0.57
CA HIS A 108 1.98 -18.82 -0.63
C HIS A 108 0.68 -18.31 -1.26
N THR A 109 -0.36 -19.14 -1.35
CA THR A 109 -1.66 -18.72 -1.91
C THR A 109 -2.31 -17.64 -1.05
N LEU A 110 -2.36 -17.82 0.27
CA LEU A 110 -2.90 -16.82 1.20
C LEU A 110 -2.10 -15.51 1.17
N PHE A 111 -0.78 -15.61 1.05
CA PHE A 111 0.11 -14.47 0.92
C PHE A 111 -0.20 -13.68 -0.36
N SER A 112 -0.30 -14.38 -1.50
CA SER A 112 -0.62 -13.80 -2.80
C SER A 112 -1.99 -13.12 -2.80
N LEU A 113 -3.02 -13.77 -2.25
CA LEU A 113 -4.36 -13.17 -2.11
C LEU A 113 -4.33 -11.92 -1.23
N SER A 114 -3.64 -11.96 -0.09
CA SER A 114 -3.48 -10.79 0.78
C SER A 114 -2.77 -9.64 0.06
N THR A 115 -1.76 -9.96 -0.76
CA THR A 115 -1.00 -8.98 -1.54
C THR A 115 -1.84 -8.35 -2.64
N ILE A 116 -2.62 -9.14 -3.36
CA ILE A 116 -3.58 -8.64 -4.36
C ILE A 116 -4.60 -7.72 -3.68
N ALA A 117 -5.17 -8.13 -2.55
CA ALA A 117 -6.14 -7.31 -1.81
C ALA A 117 -5.54 -5.98 -1.34
N GLN A 118 -4.30 -5.98 -0.84
CA GLN A 118 -3.59 -4.76 -0.46
C GLN A 118 -3.37 -3.84 -1.67
N VAL A 119 -2.89 -4.36 -2.80
CA VAL A 119 -2.64 -3.58 -4.01
C VAL A 119 -3.93 -3.01 -4.58
N LEU A 120 -5.00 -3.81 -4.65
CA LEU A 120 -6.31 -3.34 -5.09
C LEU A 120 -6.87 -2.26 -4.17
N GLY A 121 -6.69 -2.39 -2.85
CA GLY A 121 -7.04 -1.35 -1.89
C GLY A 121 -6.28 -0.04 -2.13
N ALA A 122 -4.97 -0.12 -2.40
CA ALA A 122 -4.13 1.04 -2.69
C ALA A 122 -4.53 1.73 -4.01
N ILE A 123 -4.77 0.95 -5.07
CA ILE A 123 -5.30 1.45 -6.35
C ILE A 123 -6.67 2.09 -6.16
N GLY A 124 -7.57 1.45 -5.40
CA GLY A 124 -8.90 1.97 -5.09
C GLY A 124 -8.87 3.31 -4.38
N VAL A 125 -7.98 3.49 -3.39
CA VAL A 125 -7.78 4.78 -2.72
C VAL A 125 -7.32 5.85 -3.71
N LEU A 126 -6.33 5.54 -4.54
CA LEU A 126 -5.82 6.49 -5.54
C LEU A 126 -6.91 6.88 -6.55
N LEU A 127 -7.70 5.92 -7.04
CA LEU A 127 -8.81 6.20 -7.97
C LEU A 127 -9.88 7.08 -7.34
N LEU A 128 -10.22 6.84 -6.06
CA LEU A 128 -11.15 7.71 -5.32
C LEU A 128 -10.59 9.13 -5.16
N GLU A 129 -9.29 9.25 -4.85
CA GLU A 129 -8.62 10.55 -4.74
C GLU A 129 -8.64 11.31 -6.09
N VAL A 130 -8.36 10.61 -7.20
CA VAL A 130 -8.43 11.17 -8.56
C VAL A 130 -9.84 11.60 -8.94
N TYR A 131 -10.85 10.77 -8.63
CA TYR A 131 -12.26 11.08 -8.90
C TYR A 131 -12.73 12.31 -8.11
N GLU A 132 -12.39 12.39 -6.83
CA GLU A 132 -12.74 13.53 -5.98
C GLU A 132 -12.08 14.83 -6.47
N VAL A 133 -10.82 14.79 -6.93
CA VAL A 133 -10.12 15.98 -7.40
C VAL A 133 -10.63 16.45 -8.77
N ASN A 134 -10.88 15.54 -9.71
CA ASN A 134 -11.13 15.90 -11.11
C ASN A 134 -12.61 15.92 -11.53
N VAL A 135 -13.52 15.30 -10.76
CA VAL A 135 -14.94 15.19 -11.15
C VAL A 135 -15.84 15.88 -10.14
N LYS A 136 -15.67 15.58 -8.85
CA LYS A 136 -16.58 16.11 -7.82
C LYS A 136 -16.25 17.54 -7.39
N ASN A 137 -14.98 17.92 -7.46
CA ASN A 137 -14.49 19.26 -7.11
C ASN A 137 -14.02 20.08 -8.33
N ALA A 138 -14.29 19.60 -9.54
CA ALA A 138 -14.08 20.35 -10.79
C ALA A 138 -15.33 21.19 -11.10
#